data_AF-A0A060BLQ7-F1
#
_entry.id   AF-A0A060BLQ7-F1
#
_cell.length_a   1.000
_cell.length_b   1.000
_cell.length_c   1.000
_cell.angle_alpha   90.00
_cell.angle_beta   90.00
_cell.angle_gamma   90.00
#
_symmetry.space_group_name_H-M   'P 1'
#
loop_
_entity.id
_entity.type
_entity.pdbx_description
1 polymer ?
#
loop_
_entity_poly.entity_id
_entity_poly.type
_entity_poly.pdbx_seq_one_letter_code
_entity_poly.pdbx_strand_id
1 'polypeptide(L)'
;ASQIVLGIDRLDYSKGVLEKLHGIEYFLTVAPEMHRRFHYVQIAQPPQSDEEVYSRYAEQALNKIKEINERFSTDGWTPILHLDSKLSIEELAAWYQAADILTVNSIRDGLNLIAKEFVACRQDEQGVLIVSKNAGCAAELSQGA
;
A
#
# COMPACT_ATOMS: atom_id res chain seq x y z
N ALA A 1 19.34 6.01 2.21
CA ALA A 1 18.96 4.60 2.03
C ALA A 1 17.71 4.54 1.16
N SER A 2 17.47 3.43 0.48
CA SER A 2 16.17 3.19 -0.16
C SER A 2 15.14 2.85 0.92
N GLN A 3 13.89 3.24 0.70
CA GLN A 3 12.74 3.00 1.57
C GLN A 3 11.70 2.19 0.81
N ILE A 4 11.21 1.13 1.43
CA ILE A 4 10.13 0.27 0.97
C ILE A 4 8.85 0.71 1.67
N VAL A 5 7.89 1.16 0.88
CA VAL A 5 6.53 1.48 1.32
C VAL A 5 5.61 0.39 0.84
N LEU A 6 4.85 -0.20 1.75
CA LEU A 6 3.99 -1.35 1.50
C LEU A 6 2.52 -0.94 1.58
N GLY A 7 1.73 -1.42 0.63
CA GLY A 7 0.28 -1.44 0.70
C GLY A 7 -0.23 -2.85 0.42
N ILE A 8 -1.10 -3.36 1.30
CA ILE A 8 -1.76 -4.64 1.12
C ILE A 8 -3.25 -4.38 1.18
N ASP A 9 -3.90 -4.46 0.03
CA ASP A 9 -5.30 -4.09 -0.12
C ASP A 9 -5.96 -5.01 -1.13
N ARG A 10 -7.27 -5.23 -0.96
CA ARG A 10 -8.09 -5.58 -2.10
C ARG A 10 -8.20 -4.34 -2.98
N LEU A 11 -8.20 -4.52 -4.30
CA LEU A 11 -8.41 -3.43 -5.25
C LEU A 11 -9.90 -3.04 -5.29
N ASP A 12 -10.40 -2.54 -4.17
CA ASP A 12 -11.78 -2.12 -3.97
C ASP A 12 -11.84 -0.63 -3.61
N TYR A 13 -12.97 0.01 -3.91
CA TYR A 13 -13.18 1.44 -3.69
C TYR A 13 -13.21 1.82 -2.20
N SER A 14 -13.44 0.87 -1.29
CA SER A 14 -13.44 1.14 0.15
C SER A 14 -12.03 1.29 0.72
N LYS A 15 -11.03 0.63 0.10
CA LYS A 15 -9.63 0.67 0.51
C LYS A 15 -8.87 1.91 0.05
N GLY A 16 -9.43 2.70 -0.87
CA GLY A 16 -8.85 3.98 -1.29
C GLY A 16 -7.53 3.85 -2.05
N VAL A 17 -7.39 2.78 -2.85
CA VAL A 17 -6.15 2.48 -3.58
C VAL A 17 -5.88 3.53 -4.66
N LEU A 18 -6.89 3.99 -5.39
CA LEU A 18 -6.73 5.06 -6.38
C LEU A 18 -6.25 6.37 -5.74
N GLU A 19 -6.84 6.76 -4.62
CA GLU A 19 -6.48 7.96 -3.87
C GLU A 19 -5.03 7.86 -3.37
N LYS A 20 -4.63 6.66 -2.90
CA LYS A 20 -3.25 6.36 -2.52
C LYS A 20 -2.29 6.52 -3.71
N LEU A 21 -2.64 5.97 -4.87
CA LEU A 21 -1.83 6.07 -6.09
C LEU A 21 -1.69 7.53 -6.57
N HIS A 22 -2.76 8.32 -6.51
CA HIS A 22 -2.70 9.77 -6.78
C HIS A 22 -1.78 10.49 -5.79
N GLY A 23 -1.81 10.12 -4.52
CA GLY A 23 -0.88 10.65 -3.51
C GLY A 23 0.58 10.31 -3.83
N ILE A 24 0.85 9.07 -4.24
CA ILE A 24 2.20 8.63 -4.65
C ILE A 24 2.67 9.40 -5.89
N GLU A 25 1.82 9.54 -6.91
CA GLU A 25 2.14 10.33 -8.11
C GLU A 25 2.48 11.79 -7.76
N TYR A 26 1.67 12.40 -6.89
CA TYR A 26 1.93 13.75 -6.43
C TYR A 26 3.26 13.84 -5.69
N PHE A 27 3.52 12.92 -4.76
CA PHE A 27 4.78 12.82 -4.02
C PHE A 27 5.99 12.71 -4.96
N LEU A 28 5.94 11.80 -5.94
CA LEU A 28 7.01 11.63 -6.94
C LEU A 28 7.19 12.86 -7.83
N THR A 29 6.14 13.67 -8.03
CA THR A 29 6.22 14.93 -8.79
C THR A 29 6.91 16.03 -7.99
N VAL A 30 6.58 16.17 -6.70
CA VAL A 30 7.06 17.29 -5.87
C VAL A 30 8.39 17.01 -5.15
N ALA A 31 8.79 15.74 -5.04
CA ALA A 31 10.01 15.30 -4.38
C ALA A 31 10.91 14.46 -5.32
N PRO A 32 11.47 15.04 -6.40
CA PRO A 32 12.33 14.33 -7.34
C PRO A 32 13.59 13.73 -6.69
N GLU A 33 14.05 14.29 -5.57
CA GLU A 33 15.16 13.74 -4.77
C GLU A 33 14.87 12.36 -4.16
N MET A 34 13.59 11.95 -4.13
CA MET A 34 13.15 10.64 -3.65
C MET A 34 13.15 9.58 -4.76
N HIS A 35 13.37 9.97 -6.01
CA HIS A 35 13.52 9.01 -7.10
C HIS A 35 14.69 8.05 -6.82
N ARG A 36 14.49 6.76 -7.09
CA ARG A 36 15.41 5.65 -6.74
C ARG A 36 15.65 5.41 -5.25
N ARG A 37 15.09 6.24 -4.38
CA ARG A 37 15.08 6.01 -2.93
C ARG A 37 13.74 5.46 -2.49
N PHE A 38 12.64 5.91 -3.09
CA PHE A 38 11.31 5.42 -2.81
C PHE A 38 10.94 4.22 -3.68
N HIS A 39 10.41 3.17 -3.05
CA HIS A 39 9.84 2.00 -3.72
C HIS A 39 8.51 1.67 -3.06
N TYR A 40 7.43 1.70 -3.83
CA TYR A 40 6.11 1.28 -3.37
C TYR A 40 5.82 -0.14 -3.83
N VAL A 41 5.38 -1.00 -2.92
CA VAL A 41 4.93 -2.36 -3.21
C VAL A 41 3.43 -2.44 -2.92
N GLN A 42 2.64 -2.65 -3.96
CA GLN A 42 1.21 -2.95 -3.83
C GLN A 42 1.01 -4.46 -3.93
N ILE A 43 0.59 -5.09 -2.85
CA ILE A 43 0.14 -6.47 -2.83
C ILE A 43 -1.38 -6.45 -2.95
N ALA A 44 -1.90 -6.96 -4.07
CA ALA A 44 -3.32 -7.01 -4.34
C ALA A 44 -3.93 -8.32 -3.84
N GLN A 45 -4.88 -8.19 -2.92
CA GLN A 45 -5.72 -9.30 -2.50
C GLN A 45 -6.92 -9.48 -3.46
N PRO A 46 -7.47 -10.70 -3.56
CA PRO A 46 -8.66 -10.96 -4.38
C PRO A 46 -9.81 -10.00 -4.03
N PRO A 47 -10.62 -9.60 -5.02
CA PRO A 47 -11.75 -8.71 -4.78
C PRO A 47 -12.76 -9.35 -3.83
N GLN A 48 -13.54 -8.51 -3.15
CA GLN A 48 -14.57 -8.96 -2.20
C GLN A 48 -15.71 -9.72 -2.89
N SER A 49 -16.01 -9.36 -4.13
CA SER A 49 -17.05 -9.99 -4.94
C SER A 49 -16.70 -9.81 -6.42
N ASP A 50 -17.32 -10.62 -7.28
CA ASP A 50 -17.15 -10.56 -8.73
C ASP A 50 -18.07 -9.52 -9.39
N GLU A 51 -18.67 -8.60 -8.62
CA GLU A 51 -19.50 -7.54 -9.17
C GLU A 51 -18.66 -6.58 -10.04
N GLU A 52 -19.24 -6.14 -11.15
CA GLU A 52 -18.57 -5.32 -12.17
C GLU A 52 -17.93 -4.05 -11.61
N VAL A 53 -18.51 -3.46 -10.56
CA VAL A 53 -17.98 -2.26 -9.91
C VAL A 53 -16.59 -2.48 -9.32
N TYR A 54 -16.31 -3.65 -8.74
CA TYR A 54 -14.99 -3.97 -8.19
C TYR A 54 -13.97 -4.23 -9.29
N SER A 55 -14.37 -4.97 -10.32
CA SER A 55 -13.52 -5.23 -11.49
C SER A 55 -13.11 -3.93 -12.19
N ARG A 56 -14.04 -3.00 -12.36
CA ARG A 56 -13.76 -1.69 -12.96
C ARG A 56 -12.82 -0.84 -12.09
N TYR A 57 -13.01 -0.85 -10.78
CA TYR A 57 -12.11 -0.13 -9.87
C TYR A 57 -10.70 -0.74 -9.89
N ALA A 58 -10.60 -2.07 -9.90
CA ALA A 58 -9.31 -2.77 -10.02
C ALA A 58 -8.61 -2.42 -11.34
N GLU A 59 -9.32 -2.41 -12.46
CA GLU A 59 -8.77 -1.99 -13.76
C GLU A 59 -8.25 -0.54 -13.71
N GLN A 60 -9.00 0.38 -13.12
CA GLN A 60 -8.55 1.77 -12.94
C GLN A 60 -7.28 1.85 -12.10
N ALA A 61 -7.19 1.11 -11.00
CA ALA A 61 -6.01 1.08 -10.15
C ALA A 61 -4.79 0.52 -10.90
N LEU A 62 -4.95 -0.59 -11.62
CA LEU A 62 -3.88 -1.19 -12.42
C LEU A 62 -3.41 -0.26 -13.54
N ASN A 63 -4.34 0.42 -14.23
CA ASN A 63 -4.00 1.40 -15.25
C ASN A 63 -3.27 2.60 -14.65
N LYS A 64 -3.65 3.05 -13.45
CA LYS A 64 -2.95 4.13 -12.77
C LYS A 64 -1.53 3.74 -12.34
N ILE A 65 -1.33 2.50 -11.87
CA ILE A 65 0.02 1.98 -11.59
C ILE A 65 0.89 2.01 -12.85
N LYS A 66 0.35 1.56 -14.00
CA LYS A 66 1.05 1.60 -15.28
C LYS A 66 1.43 3.02 -15.67
N GLU A 67 0.48 3.95 -15.61
CA GLU A 67 0.70 5.37 -15.93
C GLU A 67 1.83 5.99 -15.08
N ILE A 68 1.80 5.74 -13.76
CA ILE A 68 2.86 6.23 -12.85
C ILE A 68 4.20 5.60 -13.21
N ASN A 69 4.24 4.28 -13.41
CA ASN A 69 5.48 3.61 -13.77
C ASN A 69 6.02 4.09 -15.13
N GLU A 70 5.19 4.27 -16.15
CA GLU A 70 5.59 4.81 -17.45
C GLU A 70 6.17 6.22 -17.33
N ARG A 71 5.58 7.06 -16.47
CA ARG A 71 6.00 8.45 -16.27
C ARG A 71 7.31 8.59 -15.50
N PHE A 72 7.56 7.74 -14.50
CA PHE A 72 8.64 7.95 -13.53
C PHE A 72 9.75 6.89 -13.57
N SER A 73 9.54 5.74 -14.21
CA SER A 73 10.58 4.71 -14.27
C SER A 73 11.82 5.22 -15.02
N THR A 74 12.98 4.75 -14.59
CA THR A 74 14.27 5.00 -15.24
C THR A 74 15.03 3.68 -15.35
N ASP A 75 16.16 3.69 -16.06
CA ASP A 75 17.04 2.51 -16.10
C ASP A 75 17.42 2.08 -14.68
N GLY A 76 16.96 0.89 -14.29
CA GLY A 76 17.23 0.27 -12.99
C GLY A 76 16.28 0.68 -11.84
N TRP A 77 15.21 1.43 -12.10
CA TRP A 77 14.23 1.77 -11.05
C TRP A 77 12.82 1.93 -11.60
N THR A 78 11.89 1.19 -10.98
CA THR A 78 10.44 1.30 -11.17
C THR A 78 9.83 1.68 -9.83
N PRO A 79 9.05 2.78 -9.73
CA PRO A 79 8.58 3.27 -8.44
C PRO A 79 7.54 2.37 -7.78
N ILE A 80 6.68 1.71 -8.57
CA ILE A 80 5.61 0.85 -8.04
C ILE A 80 5.79 -0.59 -8.53
N LEU A 81 6.01 -1.52 -7.61
CA LEU A 81 5.91 -2.95 -7.84
C LEU A 81 4.50 -3.42 -7.45
N HIS A 82 3.76 -3.97 -8.42
CA HIS A 82 2.45 -4.58 -8.19
C HIS A 82 2.57 -6.10 -8.15
N LEU A 83 2.01 -6.73 -7.12
CA LEU A 83 2.02 -8.17 -6.92
C LEU A 83 0.57 -8.69 -6.79
N ASP A 84 0.13 -9.47 -7.77
CA ASP A 84 -1.11 -10.26 -7.68
C ASP A 84 -0.77 -11.58 -6.99
N SER A 85 -0.93 -11.68 -5.67
CA SER A 85 -0.60 -12.92 -4.98
C SER A 85 -1.46 -13.21 -3.76
N LYS A 86 -1.85 -14.48 -3.64
CA LYS A 86 -2.28 -15.08 -2.38
C LYS A 86 -1.03 -15.47 -1.61
N LEU A 87 -0.49 -14.54 -0.85
CA LEU A 87 0.67 -14.80 -0.01
C LEU A 87 0.30 -15.66 1.19
N SER A 88 1.20 -16.55 1.58
CA SER A 88 1.12 -17.24 2.86
C SER A 88 1.31 -16.25 4.03
N ILE A 89 0.98 -16.68 5.25
CA ILE A 89 1.19 -15.84 6.44
C ILE A 89 2.68 -15.54 6.63
N GLU A 90 3.54 -16.51 6.35
CA GLU A 90 5.00 -16.37 6.45
C GLU A 90 5.53 -15.37 5.41
N GLU A 91 5.00 -15.40 4.18
CA GLU A 91 5.37 -14.43 3.15
C GLU A 91 4.89 -13.02 3.49
N LEU A 92 3.68 -12.87 4.02
CA LEU A 92 3.16 -11.58 4.51
C LEU A 92 4.02 -11.04 5.67
N ALA A 93 4.36 -11.89 6.64
CA ALA A 93 5.23 -11.52 7.75
C ALA A 93 6.62 -11.06 7.27
N ALA A 94 7.18 -11.71 6.25
CA ALA A 94 8.43 -11.29 5.64
C ALA A 94 8.30 -9.90 4.98
N TRP A 95 7.20 -9.62 4.27
CA TRP A 95 6.94 -8.29 3.73
C TRP A 95 6.77 -7.23 4.82
N TYR A 96 6.07 -7.54 5.91
CA TYR A 96 5.94 -6.62 7.05
C TYR A 96 7.30 -6.28 7.68
N GLN A 97 8.19 -7.26 7.83
CA GLN A 97 9.55 -7.03 8.35
C GLN A 97 10.46 -6.30 7.36
N ALA A 98 10.27 -6.49 6.06
CA ALA A 98 11.07 -5.83 5.03
C ALA A 98 10.65 -4.37 4.78
N ALA A 99 9.38 -4.02 5.02
CA ALA A 99 8.85 -2.69 4.74
C ALA A 99 9.26 -1.67 5.81
N ASP A 100 9.76 -0.51 5.37
CA ASP A 100 10.01 0.64 6.26
C ASP A 100 8.70 1.35 6.64
N ILE A 101 7.70 1.30 5.77
CA ILE A 101 6.41 1.96 5.96
C ILE A 101 5.29 1.05 5.48
N LEU A 102 4.23 0.86 6.29
CA LEU A 102 2.95 0.35 5.81
C LEU A 102 1.95 1.50 5.70
N THR A 103 1.25 1.60 4.57
CA THR A 103 0.22 2.62 4.35
C THR A 103 -1.17 2.02 4.15
N VAL A 104 -2.12 2.46 4.98
CA VAL A 104 -3.52 2.03 5.00
C VAL A 104 -4.41 3.24 4.74
N ASN A 105 -4.91 3.36 3.50
CA ASN A 105 -5.60 4.56 3.00
C ASN A 105 -7.12 4.43 2.94
N SER A 106 -7.69 3.53 3.74
CA SER A 106 -9.10 3.19 3.65
C SER A 106 -10.02 4.41 3.72
N ILE A 107 -10.96 4.50 2.78
CA ILE A 107 -12.01 5.52 2.78
C ILE A 107 -13.02 5.20 3.86
N ARG A 108 -13.39 3.92 3.99
CA ARG A 108 -14.28 3.41 5.03
C ARG A 108 -13.96 1.95 5.31
N ASP A 109 -13.46 1.65 6.51
CA ASP A 109 -13.08 0.29 6.88
C ASP A 109 -13.47 0.00 8.32
N GLY A 110 -14.33 -1.00 8.53
CA GLY A 110 -14.84 -1.33 9.87
C GLY A 110 -13.72 -1.74 10.82
N LEU A 111 -12.73 -2.48 10.32
CA LEU A 111 -11.47 -2.80 10.98
C LEU A 111 -10.43 -3.12 9.92
N ASN A 112 -9.18 -2.72 10.13
CA ASN A 112 -8.09 -3.09 9.24
C ASN A 112 -7.09 -3.99 10.00
N LEU A 113 -7.11 -5.29 9.68
CA LEU A 113 -6.23 -6.26 10.33
C LEU A 113 -4.79 -6.17 9.83
N ILE A 114 -4.59 -5.83 8.55
CA ILE A 114 -3.25 -5.60 7.97
C ILE A 114 -2.45 -4.59 8.81
N ALA A 115 -3.09 -3.50 9.24
CA ALA A 115 -2.47 -2.51 10.13
C ALA A 115 -2.00 -3.13 11.46
N LYS A 116 -2.83 -3.96 12.08
CA LYS A 116 -2.51 -4.63 13.36
C LYS A 116 -1.48 -5.74 13.19
N GLU A 117 -1.53 -6.49 12.10
CA GLU A 117 -0.57 -7.52 11.75
C GLU A 117 0.82 -6.93 11.53
N PHE A 118 0.93 -5.83 10.77
CA PHE A 118 2.20 -5.14 10.56
C PHE A 118 2.84 -4.76 11.89
N VAL A 119 2.08 -4.08 12.75
CA VAL A 119 2.50 -3.71 14.10
C VAL A 119 2.96 -4.94 14.91
N ALA A 120 2.16 -6.00 14.91
CA ALA A 120 2.50 -7.23 15.65
C ALA A 120 3.76 -7.94 15.12
N CYS A 121 4.07 -7.79 13.82
CA CYS A 121 5.25 -8.36 13.19
C CYS A 121 6.52 -7.51 13.37
N ARG A 122 6.41 -6.22 13.72
CA ARG A 122 7.54 -5.32 14.00
C ARG A 122 8.03 -5.41 15.45
N GLN A 123 8.48 -6.59 15.86
CA GLN A 123 9.08 -6.79 17.19
C GLN A 123 10.40 -6.02 17.39
N ASP A 124 10.97 -5.51 16.31
CA ASP A 124 12.17 -4.68 16.33
C ASP A 124 11.90 -3.19 16.63
N GLU A 125 10.63 -2.83 16.89
CA GLU A 125 10.16 -1.45 17.13
C GLU A 125 10.51 -0.48 15.98
N GLN A 126 10.76 -1.01 14.79
CA GLN A 126 11.03 -0.24 13.59
C GLN A 126 9.80 -0.21 12.67
N GLY A 127 9.89 0.64 11.65
CA GLY A 127 8.84 0.83 10.67
C GLY A 127 7.81 1.87 11.09
N VAL A 128 7.10 2.41 10.10
CA VAL A 128 6.07 3.44 10.32
C VAL A 128 4.74 2.96 9.75
N LEU A 129 3.69 3.01 10.56
CA LEU A 129 2.32 2.82 10.10
C LEU A 129 1.69 4.17 9.77
N ILE A 130 1.35 4.39 8.51
CA ILE A 130 0.48 5.50 8.08
C ILE A 130 -0.94 4.94 7.94
N VAL A 131 -1.86 5.40 8.78
CA VAL A 131 -3.23 4.87 8.82
C VAL A 131 -4.27 5.97 8.64
N SER A 132 -5.24 5.71 7.78
CA SER A 132 -6.43 6.56 7.61
C SER A 132 -7.24 6.59 8.90
N LYS A 133 -7.63 7.78 9.34
CA LYS A 133 -8.56 7.98 10.46
C LYS A 133 -9.92 7.27 10.28
N ASN A 134 -10.25 6.88 9.04
CA ASN A 134 -11.51 6.21 8.72
C ASN A 134 -11.40 4.67 8.79
N ALA A 135 -10.23 4.12 9.16
CA ALA A 135 -10.09 2.71 9.50
C ALA A 135 -10.42 2.49 10.99
N GLY A 136 -11.20 1.46 11.30
CA GLY A 136 -11.63 1.20 12.69
C GLY A 136 -10.48 0.98 13.67
N CYS A 137 -9.33 0.49 13.20
CA CYS A 137 -8.12 0.35 14.02
C CYS A 137 -7.44 1.68 14.36
N ALA A 138 -7.76 2.79 13.68
CA ALA A 138 -7.04 4.05 13.82
C ALA A 138 -7.16 4.63 15.25
N ALA A 139 -8.33 4.52 15.88
CA ALA A 139 -8.51 4.97 17.26
C ALA A 139 -7.63 4.18 18.24
N GLU A 140 -7.54 2.86 18.05
CA GLU A 140 -6.73 1.97 18.89
C GLU A 140 -5.22 2.20 18.68
N LEU A 141 -4.80 2.39 17.43
CA LEU A 141 -3.38 2.53 17.07
C LEU A 141 -2.85 3.97 17.17
N SER A 142 -3.73 4.95 17.44
CA SER A 142 -3.35 6.37 17.53
C SER A 142 -2.47 6.72 18.74
N GLN A 143 -2.44 5.85 19.77
CA GLN A 143 -1.69 6.10 21.01
C GLN A 143 -0.29 5.46 21.02
N GLY A 144 0.15 4.94 19.88
CA GLY A 144 1.28 4.01 19.82
C GLY A 144 0.80 2.58 20.04
N ALA A 145 1.54 1.62 19.49
CA ALA A 145 1.26 0.21 19.65
C ALA A 145 2.32 -0.47 20.51
#